data_AF-A0A1U9NJT7-F1
#
_entry.id   AF-A0A1U9NJT7-F1
#
_cell.length_a   1.000
_cell.length_b   1.000
_cell.length_c   1.000
_cell.angle_alpha   90.00
_cell.angle_beta   90.00
_cell.angle_gamma   90.00
#
_symmetry.space_group_name_H-M   'P 1'
#
loop_
_entity.id
_entity.type
_entity.pdbx_description
1 polymer ?
#
loop_
_entity_poly.entity_id
_entity_poly.type
_entity_poly.pdbx_seq_one_letter_code
_entity_poly.pdbx_strand_id
1 'polypeptide(L)'
;MSGKVKFRVAVIAAVLCFAGFWGGAGFAVEAVEEAGSRTQDERADAVVGTGLEGVEFVEVEKPYTVGKDSVMDRGPIEPQFMARFHLKYSLGIIEDEFEDKAGEMPSGERFSDEQKKYLKYCDATSSTTGFRPRIEGYRQWRLYAVSERDVKLMVRAFFEYLDYLRRGQIDSLKEQKEGLSGEIERLEGDKKQKQEELSVLEGQLEEVKAESIYTESDEAGQAVGRLTSRMEELKLKIAGLEAKGLAAARAVATFTGMIEEERYADIKTELLKAVVEYEKKKADVQGELSAASGEYRLAEEMRKAASEFARLPGRMDRLQHSIRAFDSELKDERERLERTERSLKRAVEGDGKPQVYDDKIEVFSVEISARHGTGM
;
A
#
# COMPACT_ATOMS: atom_id res chain seq x y z
N MET A 1 10.52 -39.10 46.02
CA MET A 1 10.03 -37.74 46.31
C MET A 1 10.05 -36.98 44.98
N SER A 2 9.05 -37.01 44.10
CA SER A 2 7.58 -36.89 44.25
C SER A 2 7.17 -35.67 45.07
N GLY A 3 6.66 -34.65 44.38
CA GLY A 3 6.20 -33.38 44.94
C GLY A 3 5.27 -32.67 43.94
N LYS A 4 4.07 -33.22 43.71
CA LYS A 4 3.01 -32.55 42.94
C LYS A 4 2.39 -31.45 43.81
N VAL A 5 2.29 -30.22 43.31
CA VAL A 5 1.37 -29.21 43.85
C VAL A 5 0.44 -28.75 42.74
N LYS A 6 -0.85 -28.69 43.07
CA LYS A 6 -1.94 -28.29 42.18
C LYS A 6 -2.15 -26.78 42.32
N PHE A 7 -2.52 -26.10 41.24
CA PHE A 7 -3.36 -24.90 41.33
C PHE A 7 -4.47 -24.98 40.28
N ARG A 8 -5.68 -24.54 40.66
CA ARG A 8 -6.92 -24.66 39.88
C ARG A 8 -7.82 -23.48 40.31
N VAL A 9 -8.50 -22.85 39.35
CA VAL A 9 -9.66 -21.93 39.55
C VAL A 9 -9.29 -20.56 40.19
N ALA A 10 -9.71 -19.38 39.70
CA ALA A 10 -10.38 -18.96 38.46
C ALA A 10 -10.26 -17.42 38.30
N VAL A 11 -11.11 -16.81 37.44
CA VAL A 11 -11.32 -15.36 37.15
C VAL A 11 -10.32 -14.79 36.12
N ILE A 12 -10.72 -14.28 34.94
CA ILE A 12 -12.04 -14.31 34.26
C ILE A 12 -11.88 -14.26 32.70
N ALA A 13 -12.83 -13.66 31.97
CA ALA A 13 -13.00 -13.66 30.52
C ALA A 13 -12.38 -12.45 29.78
N ALA A 14 -11.80 -12.70 28.60
CA ALA A 14 -11.47 -11.68 27.58
C ALA A 14 -11.30 -12.25 26.15
N VAL A 15 -12.04 -13.31 25.76
CA VAL A 15 -11.91 -13.94 24.40
C VAL A 15 -13.28 -14.30 23.78
N LEU A 16 -14.31 -13.47 24.01
CA LEU A 16 -15.63 -13.60 23.36
C LEU A 16 -16.21 -12.23 22.98
N CYS A 17 -15.53 -11.54 22.06
CA CYS A 17 -16.02 -10.28 21.46
C CYS A 17 -15.87 -10.28 19.92
N PHE A 18 -16.17 -11.40 19.26
CA PHE A 18 -16.13 -11.51 17.79
C PHE A 18 -17.36 -12.19 17.17
N ALA A 19 -18.44 -12.39 17.93
CA ALA A 19 -19.68 -13.03 17.46
C ALA A 19 -20.92 -12.45 18.16
N GLY A 20 -21.13 -11.13 18.04
CA GLY A 20 -22.16 -10.43 18.84
C GLY A 20 -22.67 -9.11 18.26
N PHE A 21 -22.70 -8.93 16.94
CA PHE A 21 -23.28 -7.71 16.32
C PHE A 21 -24.29 -7.99 15.20
N TRP A 22 -24.73 -9.24 15.03
CA TRP A 22 -25.78 -9.63 14.10
C TRP A 22 -26.74 -10.60 14.81
N GLY A 23 -27.90 -10.11 15.25
CA GLY A 23 -29.01 -10.96 15.71
C GLY A 23 -29.75 -10.50 16.98
N GLY A 24 -30.82 -9.72 16.79
CA GLY A 24 -32.11 -10.00 17.45
C GLY A 24 -32.41 -9.42 18.84
N ALA A 25 -33.18 -8.33 18.86
CA ALA A 25 -34.35 -8.13 19.74
C ALA A 25 -35.31 -7.16 19.02
N GLY A 26 -36.61 -7.39 18.83
CA GLY A 26 -37.45 -8.47 19.35
C GLY A 26 -38.21 -8.03 20.61
N PHE A 27 -39.53 -7.82 20.44
CA PHE A 27 -40.55 -7.50 21.46
C PHE A 27 -40.71 -6.05 21.93
N ALA A 28 -41.71 -5.38 21.33
CA ALA A 28 -42.68 -4.56 22.05
C ALA A 28 -44.00 -4.52 21.24
N VAL A 29 -44.76 -5.62 21.27
CA VAL A 29 -46.14 -5.69 20.72
C VAL A 29 -47.05 -6.16 21.83
N GLU A 30 -47.71 -5.21 22.51
CA GLU A 30 -49.08 -5.31 23.03
C GLU A 30 -49.49 -3.98 23.70
N ALA A 31 -50.81 -3.73 23.76
CA ALA A 31 -51.49 -2.60 24.39
C ALA A 31 -51.17 -1.18 23.85
N VAL A 32 -51.95 -0.74 22.85
CA VAL A 32 -53.05 0.25 23.04
C VAL A 32 -54.11 0.01 21.95
N GLU A 33 -55.23 -0.62 22.31
CA GLU A 33 -56.51 -0.37 21.63
C GLU A 33 -57.10 0.98 22.11
N GLU A 34 -58.03 1.56 21.36
CA GLU A 34 -58.68 2.87 21.58
C GLU A 34 -57.89 4.14 21.17
N ALA A 35 -57.75 4.34 19.86
CA ALA A 35 -57.98 5.67 19.24
C ALA A 35 -58.37 5.48 17.76
N GLY A 36 -59.43 6.18 17.31
CA GLY A 36 -60.12 5.87 16.06
C GLY A 36 -59.41 6.30 14.76
N SER A 37 -59.69 5.53 13.70
CA SER A 37 -59.70 5.95 12.28
C SER A 37 -58.58 6.89 11.79
N ARG A 38 -57.34 6.38 11.72
CA ARG A 38 -56.37 6.80 10.69
C ARG A 38 -56.02 5.62 9.80
N THR A 39 -55.89 5.89 8.50
CA THR A 39 -55.78 4.89 7.44
C THR A 39 -54.48 4.10 7.51
N GLN A 40 -54.55 2.84 7.07
CA GLN A 40 -53.51 1.83 7.23
C GLN A 40 -52.19 2.18 6.52
N ASP A 41 -52.22 3.08 5.53
CA ASP A 41 -51.06 3.58 4.78
C ASP A 41 -50.10 4.45 5.61
N GLU A 42 -50.55 5.12 6.69
CA GLU A 42 -49.68 6.05 7.44
C GLU A 42 -48.74 5.35 8.45
N ARG A 43 -49.05 4.11 8.85
CA ARG A 43 -48.34 3.41 9.95
C ARG A 43 -47.21 2.48 9.50
N ALA A 44 -46.96 2.33 8.20
CA ALA A 44 -45.96 1.40 7.66
C ALA A 44 -44.58 2.03 7.38
N ASP A 45 -44.48 3.37 7.30
CA ASP A 45 -43.30 4.09 6.78
C ASP A 45 -42.37 4.67 7.87
N ALA A 46 -42.07 3.90 8.91
CA ALA A 46 -40.95 4.22 9.80
C ALA A 46 -39.62 3.86 9.12
N VAL A 47 -39.13 4.73 8.22
CA VAL A 47 -37.93 4.46 7.40
C VAL A 47 -36.63 4.68 8.19
N VAL A 48 -36.40 3.80 9.16
CA VAL A 48 -35.21 3.76 10.03
C VAL A 48 -33.93 3.82 9.17
N GLY A 49 -33.05 4.76 9.51
CA GLY A 49 -31.76 4.97 8.85
C GLY A 49 -31.70 6.08 7.79
N THR A 50 -32.84 6.60 7.28
CA THR A 50 -32.82 7.61 6.20
C THR A 50 -32.53 9.04 6.65
N GLY A 51 -32.57 9.35 7.95
CA GLY A 51 -32.47 10.73 8.44
C GLY A 51 -33.79 11.51 8.44
N LEU A 52 -34.91 10.84 8.11
CA LEU A 52 -36.28 11.33 8.34
C LEU A 52 -36.87 10.90 9.71
N GLU A 53 -36.06 10.28 10.57
CA GLU A 53 -36.46 9.91 11.93
C GLU A 53 -36.77 11.17 12.76
N GLY A 54 -38.03 11.31 13.20
CA GLY A 54 -38.49 12.47 13.96
C GLY A 54 -38.87 13.70 13.11
N VAL A 55 -38.75 13.63 11.78
CA VAL A 55 -39.06 14.74 10.89
C VAL A 55 -40.57 14.89 10.64
N GLU A 56 -41.10 16.08 10.86
CA GLU A 56 -42.51 16.43 10.68
C GLU A 56 -42.78 17.02 9.28
N PHE A 57 -43.84 16.54 8.62
CA PHE A 57 -44.36 17.16 7.40
C PHE A 57 -45.43 18.19 7.78
N VAL A 58 -45.16 19.47 7.51
CA VAL A 58 -46.03 20.59 7.88
C VAL A 58 -46.70 21.16 6.63
N GLU A 59 -48.01 21.01 6.51
CA GLU A 59 -48.78 21.59 5.42
C GLU A 59 -48.94 23.11 5.62
N VAL A 60 -48.70 23.87 4.54
CA VAL A 60 -48.76 25.34 4.56
C VAL A 60 -49.93 25.81 3.71
N GLU A 61 -50.94 26.41 4.35
CA GLU A 61 -52.20 26.86 3.74
C GLU A 61 -52.01 27.81 2.54
N LYS A 62 -50.93 28.61 2.56
CA LYS A 62 -50.66 29.58 1.50
C LYS A 62 -49.92 28.92 0.34
N PRO A 63 -50.47 28.93 -0.89
CA PRO A 63 -49.81 28.33 -2.04
C PRO A 63 -48.46 28.98 -2.34
N TYR A 64 -47.52 28.16 -2.80
CA TYR A 64 -46.24 28.61 -3.30
C TYR A 64 -46.37 29.03 -4.76
N THR A 65 -46.31 30.34 -5.00
CA THR A 65 -46.40 30.90 -6.35
C THR A 65 -45.10 30.68 -7.12
N VAL A 66 -45.15 29.90 -8.20
CA VAL A 66 -44.02 29.67 -9.10
C VAL A 66 -44.21 30.53 -10.36
N GLY A 67 -43.14 31.23 -10.77
CA GLY A 67 -43.15 32.03 -11.99
C GLY A 67 -43.16 31.12 -13.22
N LYS A 68 -43.89 31.51 -14.28
CA LYS A 68 -44.00 30.72 -15.51
C LYS A 68 -42.63 30.34 -16.10
N ASP A 69 -41.68 31.28 -16.05
CA ASP A 69 -40.32 31.16 -16.60
C ASP A 69 -39.30 30.58 -15.60
N SER A 70 -39.70 30.28 -14.36
CA SER A 70 -38.82 29.71 -13.31
C SER A 70 -38.91 28.19 -13.17
N VAL A 71 -39.74 27.55 -13.99
CA VAL A 71 -39.73 26.10 -14.22
C VAL A 71 -39.19 25.91 -15.62
N MET A 72 -37.88 25.68 -15.74
CA MET A 72 -37.26 25.28 -17.00
C MET A 72 -37.91 23.96 -17.45
N ASP A 73 -38.04 23.78 -18.76
CA ASP A 73 -38.56 22.58 -19.43
C ASP A 73 -39.81 21.95 -18.79
N ARG A 74 -40.94 22.65 -18.96
CA ARG A 74 -42.27 22.08 -18.73
C ARG A 74 -42.58 21.01 -19.77
N GLY A 75 -42.39 19.75 -19.38
CA GLY A 75 -43.07 18.61 -19.96
C GLY A 75 -44.61 18.72 -19.87
N PRO A 76 -45.35 17.70 -20.34
CA PRO A 76 -46.81 17.76 -20.51
C PRO A 76 -47.62 17.72 -19.19
N ILE A 77 -46.98 17.75 -18.03
CA ILE A 77 -47.60 17.62 -16.71
C ILE A 77 -47.04 18.73 -15.81
N GLU A 78 -47.93 19.46 -15.15
CA GLU A 78 -47.56 20.54 -14.23
C GLU A 78 -47.55 20.04 -12.76
N PRO A 79 -46.60 20.48 -11.93
CA PRO A 79 -46.57 20.11 -10.51
C PRO A 79 -47.66 20.84 -9.74
N GLN A 80 -48.35 20.14 -8.85
CA GLN A 80 -49.40 20.68 -8.00
C GLN A 80 -48.95 20.90 -6.55
N PHE A 81 -47.85 20.26 -6.14
CA PHE A 81 -47.31 20.32 -4.78
C PHE A 81 -45.79 20.52 -4.79
N MET A 82 -45.27 21.13 -3.72
CA MET A 82 -43.84 21.35 -3.52
C MET A 82 -43.48 21.15 -2.04
N ALA A 83 -42.45 20.34 -1.77
CA ALA A 83 -41.87 20.18 -0.44
C ALA A 83 -40.60 21.02 -0.32
N ARG A 84 -40.52 21.84 0.74
CA ARG A 84 -39.39 22.73 1.04
C ARG A 84 -38.75 22.33 2.37
N PHE A 85 -37.43 22.19 2.35
CA PHE A 85 -36.65 21.91 3.56
C PHE A 85 -35.23 22.42 3.43
N HIS A 86 -34.50 22.47 4.55
CA HIS A 86 -33.09 22.82 4.56
C HIS A 86 -32.29 21.60 5.02
N LEU A 87 -31.31 21.20 4.21
CA LEU A 87 -30.44 20.06 4.47
C LEU A 87 -29.03 20.54 4.81
N LYS A 88 -28.42 19.99 5.85
CA LYS A 88 -27.02 20.29 6.21
C LYS A 88 -26.07 19.95 5.05
N TYR A 89 -25.07 20.79 4.78
CA TYR A 89 -24.06 20.50 3.74
C TYR A 89 -23.21 19.29 4.15
N SER A 90 -23.53 18.10 3.62
CA SER A 90 -22.76 16.86 3.85
C SER A 90 -22.36 16.13 2.58
N LEU A 91 -23.15 16.21 1.50
CA LEU A 91 -22.95 15.47 0.25
C LEU A 91 -22.92 16.42 -0.96
N GLY A 92 -22.02 16.14 -1.90
CA GLY A 92 -21.88 16.88 -3.16
C GLY A 92 -22.93 16.47 -4.19
N ILE A 93 -24.20 16.68 -3.85
CA ILE A 93 -25.36 16.26 -4.66
C ILE A 93 -25.40 17.05 -5.97
N ILE A 94 -25.49 16.33 -7.09
CA ILE A 94 -25.87 16.85 -8.40
C ILE A 94 -27.38 16.67 -8.52
N GLU A 95 -28.11 17.73 -8.88
CA GLU A 95 -29.58 17.76 -8.84
C GLU A 95 -30.17 16.77 -9.86
N ASP A 96 -29.66 16.82 -11.10
CA ASP A 96 -30.03 15.97 -12.24
C ASP A 96 -29.88 14.46 -11.93
N GLU A 97 -28.83 14.05 -11.20
CA GLU A 97 -28.57 12.64 -10.88
C GLU A 97 -29.60 12.01 -9.94
N PHE A 98 -30.27 12.82 -9.11
CA PHE A 98 -31.34 12.31 -8.26
C PHE A 98 -32.57 11.96 -9.08
N GLU A 99 -32.90 12.73 -10.13
CA GLU A 99 -34.19 12.61 -10.81
C GLU A 99 -34.28 11.34 -11.66
N ASP A 100 -33.21 11.02 -12.39
CA ASP A 100 -32.99 9.73 -13.05
C ASP A 100 -33.11 8.55 -12.05
N LYS A 101 -32.70 8.76 -10.79
CA LYS A 101 -32.67 7.73 -9.74
C LYS A 101 -33.88 7.71 -8.82
N ALA A 102 -34.72 8.74 -8.84
CA ALA A 102 -35.82 8.89 -7.89
C ALA A 102 -36.78 7.69 -7.98
N GLY A 103 -37.09 7.24 -9.19
CA GLY A 103 -37.94 6.08 -9.46
C GLY A 103 -37.31 4.71 -9.17
N GLU A 104 -35.98 4.63 -8.99
CA GLU A 104 -35.26 3.41 -8.58
C GLU A 104 -35.22 3.24 -7.05
N MET A 105 -35.58 4.28 -6.28
CA MET A 105 -35.60 4.22 -4.81
C MET A 105 -36.88 3.52 -4.32
N PRO A 106 -36.86 2.82 -3.16
CA PRO A 106 -38.03 2.12 -2.60
C PRO A 106 -39.30 2.97 -2.47
N SER A 107 -39.16 4.27 -2.16
CA SER A 107 -40.30 5.19 -2.14
C SER A 107 -40.73 5.69 -3.52
N GLY A 108 -39.83 5.68 -4.51
CA GLY A 108 -40.13 6.07 -5.89
C GLY A 108 -40.77 4.98 -6.76
N GLU A 109 -40.54 3.70 -6.44
CA GLU A 109 -41.33 2.60 -7.01
C GLU A 109 -42.85 2.84 -6.81
N ARG A 110 -43.20 3.47 -5.68
CA ARG A 110 -44.56 3.80 -5.24
C ARG A 110 -45.15 5.09 -5.83
N PHE A 111 -44.39 5.85 -6.64
CA PHE A 111 -44.89 7.03 -7.34
C PHE A 111 -46.08 6.71 -8.26
N SER A 112 -47.00 7.66 -8.40
CA SER A 112 -48.07 7.61 -9.39
C SER A 112 -47.53 7.58 -10.83
N ASP A 113 -48.33 7.06 -11.76
CA ASP A 113 -48.00 7.08 -13.20
C ASP A 113 -47.86 8.50 -13.75
N GLU A 114 -48.51 9.48 -13.13
CA GLU A 114 -48.40 10.90 -13.46
C GLU A 114 -47.08 11.48 -12.95
N GLN A 115 -46.66 11.16 -11.72
CA GLN A 115 -45.35 11.55 -11.18
C GLN A 115 -44.20 10.91 -11.98
N LYS A 116 -44.31 9.64 -12.36
CA LYS A 116 -43.31 8.95 -13.20
C LYS A 116 -43.21 9.56 -14.60
N LYS A 117 -44.32 10.05 -15.16
CA LYS A 117 -44.31 10.82 -16.42
C LYS A 117 -43.75 12.23 -16.23
N TYR A 118 -44.03 12.88 -15.10
CA TYR A 118 -43.49 14.20 -14.77
C TYR A 118 -41.96 14.17 -14.72
N LEU A 119 -41.38 13.27 -13.91
CA LEU A 119 -39.93 13.06 -13.77
C LEU A 119 -39.20 12.72 -15.08
N LYS A 120 -39.92 12.25 -16.11
CA LYS A 120 -39.32 11.93 -17.42
C LYS A 120 -39.10 13.17 -18.30
N TYR A 121 -39.80 14.28 -18.02
CA TYR A 121 -39.85 15.44 -18.94
C TYR A 121 -39.67 16.80 -18.25
N CYS A 122 -39.54 16.83 -16.92
CA CYS A 122 -39.50 18.05 -16.11
C CYS A 122 -38.49 17.90 -14.98
N ASP A 123 -37.69 18.93 -14.75
CA ASP A 123 -36.87 19.02 -13.55
C ASP A 123 -37.78 19.05 -12.31
N ALA A 124 -37.66 18.03 -11.46
CA ALA A 124 -38.48 17.86 -10.27
C ALA A 124 -37.84 18.45 -9.01
N THR A 125 -36.58 18.85 -9.08
CA THR A 125 -35.81 19.36 -7.95
C THR A 125 -35.22 20.72 -8.25
N SER A 126 -34.98 21.48 -7.19
CA SER A 126 -34.12 22.65 -7.26
C SER A 126 -33.51 22.91 -5.89
N SER A 127 -32.22 23.23 -5.87
CA SER A 127 -31.56 23.72 -4.68
C SER A 127 -31.18 25.19 -4.80
N THR A 128 -31.20 25.91 -3.68
CA THR A 128 -30.80 27.32 -3.66
C THR A 128 -29.86 27.61 -2.49
N THR A 129 -28.77 28.28 -2.81
CA THR A 129 -27.75 28.78 -1.86
C THR A 129 -27.90 30.30 -1.60
N GLY A 130 -28.89 30.93 -2.24
CA GLY A 130 -28.89 32.37 -2.53
C GLY A 130 -29.92 33.25 -1.81
N PHE A 131 -31.14 32.77 -1.57
CA PHE A 131 -32.24 33.63 -1.12
C PHE A 131 -32.70 33.33 0.32
N ARG A 132 -33.11 34.39 1.03
CA ARG A 132 -33.18 34.47 2.50
C ARG A 132 -34.28 33.56 3.13
N PRO A 133 -34.11 33.14 4.40
CA PRO A 133 -32.96 33.37 5.28
C PRO A 133 -31.87 32.31 5.06
N ARG A 134 -30.61 32.72 4.95
CA ARG A 134 -29.49 31.76 4.93
C ARG A 134 -29.30 31.18 6.32
N ILE A 135 -29.54 29.88 6.46
CA ILE A 135 -29.13 29.10 7.62
C ILE A 135 -27.70 28.63 7.36
N GLU A 136 -26.76 29.07 8.18
CA GLU A 136 -25.34 28.72 8.01
C GLU A 136 -25.13 27.21 8.14
N GLY A 137 -24.40 26.62 7.17
CA GLY A 137 -24.20 25.17 7.12
C GLY A 137 -25.34 24.36 6.48
N TYR A 138 -26.39 25.01 5.95
CA TYR A 138 -27.50 24.33 5.27
C TYR A 138 -27.77 24.87 3.85
N ARG A 139 -28.28 23.98 2.98
CA ARG A 139 -28.76 24.28 1.62
C ARG A 139 -30.28 24.09 1.58
N GLN A 140 -31.01 25.04 1.01
CA GLN A 140 -32.46 24.89 0.81
C GLN A 140 -32.73 24.01 -0.40
N TRP A 141 -33.57 22.99 -0.23
CA TRP A 141 -34.08 22.11 -1.28
C TRP A 141 -35.57 22.37 -1.52
N ARG A 142 -36.00 22.15 -2.76
CA ARG A 142 -37.41 22.13 -3.17
C ARG A 142 -37.62 20.92 -4.08
N LEU A 143 -38.60 20.10 -3.76
CA LEU A 143 -38.99 18.93 -4.57
C LEU A 143 -40.44 19.14 -5.03
N TYR A 144 -40.69 19.03 -6.33
CA TYR A 144 -41.99 19.24 -6.96
C TYR A 144 -42.66 17.91 -7.31
N ALA A 145 -43.98 17.85 -7.16
CA ALA A 145 -44.76 16.66 -7.49
C ALA A 145 -46.18 16.98 -7.96
N VAL A 146 -46.80 16.01 -8.62
CA VAL A 146 -48.16 16.10 -9.18
C VAL A 146 -49.26 15.93 -8.13
N SER A 147 -48.94 15.34 -6.98
CA SER A 147 -49.88 15.12 -5.87
C SER A 147 -49.19 15.26 -4.50
N GLU A 148 -49.98 15.51 -3.46
CA GLU A 148 -49.50 15.61 -2.07
C GLU A 148 -48.87 14.29 -1.58
N ARG A 149 -49.42 13.15 -2.01
CA ARG A 149 -48.84 11.83 -1.76
C ARG A 149 -47.49 11.70 -2.44
N ASP A 150 -47.42 12.07 -3.72
CA ASP A 150 -46.18 11.98 -4.50
C ASP A 150 -45.10 12.92 -3.96
N VAL A 151 -45.44 14.10 -3.41
CA VAL A 151 -44.43 15.00 -2.81
C VAL A 151 -43.85 14.42 -1.52
N LYS A 152 -44.68 13.77 -0.68
CA LYS A 152 -44.23 13.05 0.53
C LYS A 152 -43.36 11.84 0.16
N LEU A 153 -43.66 11.14 -0.94
CA LEU A 153 -42.81 10.06 -1.48
C LEU A 153 -41.51 10.58 -2.11
N MET A 154 -41.54 11.71 -2.84
CA MET A 154 -40.37 12.33 -3.46
C MET A 154 -39.32 12.72 -2.41
N VAL A 155 -39.77 13.28 -1.29
CA VAL A 155 -38.92 13.53 -0.12
C VAL A 155 -38.28 12.24 0.39
N ARG A 156 -39.05 11.16 0.59
CA ARG A 156 -38.48 9.89 1.07
C ARG A 156 -37.47 9.30 0.09
N ALA A 157 -37.79 9.28 -1.21
CA ALA A 157 -36.89 8.83 -2.26
C ALA A 157 -35.59 9.66 -2.29
N PHE A 158 -35.67 10.98 -2.06
CA PHE A 158 -34.49 11.84 -1.93
C PHE A 158 -33.59 11.42 -0.77
N PHE A 159 -34.14 11.23 0.42
CA PHE A 159 -33.35 10.78 1.58
C PHE A 159 -32.82 9.34 1.45
N GLU A 160 -33.56 8.45 0.79
CA GLU A 160 -33.09 7.10 0.40
C GLU A 160 -31.89 7.17 -0.56
N TYR A 161 -31.94 8.05 -1.57
CA TYR A 161 -30.84 8.30 -2.51
C TYR A 161 -29.60 8.89 -1.82
N LEU A 162 -29.77 9.80 -0.86
CA LEU A 162 -28.65 10.32 -0.06
C LEU A 162 -27.98 9.23 0.78
N ASP A 163 -28.75 8.29 1.35
CA ASP A 163 -28.18 7.15 2.07
C ASP A 163 -27.49 6.16 1.11
N TYR A 164 -28.01 5.97 -0.10
CA TYR A 164 -27.33 5.21 -1.15
C TYR A 164 -25.96 5.80 -1.52
N LEU A 165 -25.90 7.11 -1.82
CA LEU A 165 -24.63 7.81 -2.09
C LEU A 165 -23.64 7.70 -0.92
N ARG A 166 -24.14 7.88 0.31
CA ARG A 166 -23.35 7.76 1.55
C ARG A 166 -22.77 6.36 1.73
N ARG A 167 -23.55 5.30 1.46
CA ARG A 167 -23.06 3.90 1.51
C ARG A 167 -21.97 3.67 0.46
N GLY A 168 -22.18 4.09 -0.79
CA GLY A 168 -21.18 4.01 -1.84
C GLY A 168 -19.87 4.72 -1.49
N GLN A 169 -19.95 5.92 -0.88
CA GLN A 169 -18.78 6.64 -0.38
C GLN A 169 -18.08 5.88 0.77
N ILE A 170 -18.85 5.34 1.73
CA ILE A 170 -18.31 4.55 2.85
C ILE A 170 -17.56 3.31 2.32
N ASP A 171 -18.14 2.59 1.37
CA ASP A 171 -17.55 1.36 0.83
C ASP A 171 -16.31 1.66 -0.02
N SER A 172 -16.32 2.71 -0.85
CA SER A 172 -15.11 3.18 -1.55
C SER A 172 -14.00 3.61 -0.58
N LEU A 173 -14.34 4.26 0.56
CA LEU A 173 -13.37 4.61 1.60
C LEU A 173 -12.82 3.39 2.35
N LYS A 174 -13.60 2.30 2.49
CA LYS A 174 -13.09 1.01 3.04
C LYS A 174 -12.11 0.37 2.06
N GLU A 175 -12.46 0.26 0.77
CA GLU A 175 -11.58 -0.29 -0.27
C GLU A 175 -10.26 0.49 -0.34
N GLN A 176 -10.33 1.82 -0.32
CA GLN A 176 -9.14 2.68 -0.25
C GLN A 176 -8.32 2.42 1.03
N LYS A 177 -8.98 2.27 2.20
CA LYS A 177 -8.31 1.95 3.45
C LYS A 177 -7.56 0.62 3.38
N GLU A 178 -8.21 -0.43 2.87
CA GLU A 178 -7.63 -1.77 2.72
C GLU A 178 -6.45 -1.76 1.74
N GLY A 179 -6.59 -1.10 0.58
CA GLY A 179 -5.50 -0.94 -0.39
C GLY A 179 -4.29 -0.19 0.17
N LEU A 180 -4.52 0.93 0.89
CA LEU A 180 -3.44 1.68 1.56
C LEU A 180 -2.76 0.85 2.66
N SER A 181 -3.53 0.05 3.41
CA SER A 181 -2.98 -0.80 4.47
C SER A 181 -2.09 -1.91 3.90
N GLY A 182 -2.54 -2.58 2.83
CA GLY A 182 -1.74 -3.61 2.13
C GLY A 182 -0.48 -3.05 1.46
N GLU A 183 -0.53 -1.82 0.92
CA GLU A 183 0.65 -1.16 0.36
C GLU A 183 1.66 -0.78 1.45
N ILE A 184 1.20 -0.32 2.63
CA ILE A 184 2.07 -0.09 3.79
C ILE A 184 2.73 -1.40 4.24
N GLU A 185 1.98 -2.49 4.37
CA GLU A 185 2.54 -3.81 4.73
C GLU A 185 3.60 -4.28 3.72
N ARG A 186 3.36 -4.09 2.41
CA ARG A 186 4.33 -4.40 1.35
C ARG A 186 5.61 -3.58 1.49
N LEU A 187 5.48 -2.26 1.61
CA LEU A 187 6.62 -1.34 1.75
C LEU A 187 7.41 -1.59 3.05
N GLU A 188 6.76 -1.97 4.15
CA GLU A 188 7.44 -2.39 5.39
C GLU A 188 8.20 -3.70 5.20
N GLY A 189 7.63 -4.67 4.48
CA GLY A 189 8.31 -5.92 4.11
C GLY A 189 9.55 -5.69 3.24
N ASP A 190 9.41 -4.92 2.15
CA ASP A 190 10.50 -4.59 1.24
C ASP A 190 11.62 -3.81 1.96
N LYS A 191 11.26 -2.82 2.78
CA LYS A 191 12.21 -2.08 3.62
C LYS A 191 12.95 -3.00 4.59
N LYS A 192 12.25 -3.92 5.25
CA LYS A 192 12.87 -4.90 6.16
C LYS A 192 13.87 -5.78 5.42
N GLN A 193 13.51 -6.28 4.23
CA GLN A 193 14.44 -7.04 3.40
C GLN A 193 15.69 -6.22 3.06
N LYS A 194 15.56 -4.92 2.75
CA LYS A 194 16.72 -4.05 2.50
C LYS A 194 17.57 -3.78 3.73
N GLN A 195 16.98 -3.75 4.93
CA GLN A 195 17.72 -3.68 6.20
C GLN A 195 18.49 -4.98 6.48
N GLU A 196 17.89 -6.15 6.19
CA GLU A 196 18.57 -7.45 6.27
C GLU A 196 19.72 -7.55 5.26
N GLU A 197 19.52 -7.12 4.00
CA GLU A 197 20.58 -7.02 2.99
C GLU A 197 21.73 -6.09 3.44
N LEU A 198 21.41 -4.95 4.08
CA LEU A 198 22.42 -4.02 4.58
C LEU A 198 23.24 -4.64 5.73
N SER A 199 22.59 -5.31 6.68
CA SER A 199 23.27 -5.97 7.80
C SER A 199 24.24 -7.08 7.34
N VAL A 200 23.90 -7.81 6.26
CA VAL A 200 24.81 -8.76 5.63
C VAL A 200 26.04 -8.07 5.03
N LEU A 201 25.89 -6.91 4.37
CA LEU A 201 27.03 -6.16 3.84
C LEU A 201 27.90 -5.55 4.95
N GLU A 202 27.30 -5.12 6.07
CA GLU A 202 28.01 -4.65 7.26
C GLU A 202 28.88 -5.78 7.84
N GLY A 203 28.33 -6.99 7.99
CA GLY A 203 29.08 -8.18 8.39
C GLY A 203 30.26 -8.48 7.45
N GLN A 204 30.00 -8.50 6.13
CA GLN A 204 31.06 -8.69 5.12
C GLN A 204 32.15 -7.61 5.19
N LEU A 205 31.79 -6.37 5.49
CA LEU A 205 32.78 -5.29 5.61
C LEU A 205 33.65 -5.45 6.87
N GLU A 206 33.09 -5.89 7.99
CA GLU A 206 33.87 -6.17 9.21
C GLU A 206 34.74 -7.43 9.07
N GLU A 207 34.29 -8.48 8.38
CA GLU A 207 35.12 -9.64 8.02
C GLU A 207 36.32 -9.20 7.17
N VAL A 208 36.09 -8.44 6.10
CA VAL A 208 37.15 -7.94 5.22
C VAL A 208 38.12 -7.02 5.97
N LYS A 209 37.64 -6.17 6.90
CA LYS A 209 38.50 -5.35 7.78
C LYS A 209 39.37 -6.18 8.72
N ALA A 210 38.84 -7.29 9.24
CA ALA A 210 39.56 -8.17 10.15
C ALA A 210 40.64 -9.00 9.43
N GLU A 211 40.40 -9.38 8.17
CA GLU A 211 41.34 -10.15 7.35
C GLU A 211 42.39 -9.27 6.62
N SER A 212 42.08 -8.00 6.33
CA SER A 212 42.98 -7.14 5.56
C SER A 212 44.12 -6.55 6.41
N ILE A 213 45.35 -7.03 6.21
CA ILE A 213 46.55 -6.23 6.47
C ILE A 213 46.56 -5.11 5.41
N TYR A 214 46.39 -3.86 5.84
CA TYR A 214 46.26 -2.69 4.95
C TYR A 214 47.48 -2.52 4.02
N THR A 215 47.37 -3.02 2.80
CA THR A 215 48.16 -2.60 1.62
C THR A 215 47.18 -2.17 0.54
N GLU A 216 47.53 -1.14 -0.23
CA GLU A 216 46.65 -0.66 -1.30
C GLU A 216 46.45 -1.76 -2.37
N SER A 217 45.26 -1.82 -2.99
CA SER A 217 44.91 -2.87 -3.96
C SER A 217 45.92 -2.98 -5.12
N ASP A 218 46.51 -1.85 -5.48
CA ASP A 218 47.54 -1.74 -6.52
C ASP A 218 48.90 -2.32 -6.07
N GLU A 219 49.28 -2.20 -4.80
CA GLU A 219 50.50 -2.83 -4.27
C GLU A 219 50.37 -4.35 -4.26
N ALA A 220 49.22 -4.87 -3.82
CA ALA A 220 48.89 -6.29 -3.89
C ALA A 220 48.86 -6.78 -5.35
N GLY A 221 48.27 -6.00 -6.26
CA GLY A 221 48.29 -6.28 -7.71
C GLY A 221 49.70 -6.35 -8.30
N GLN A 222 50.59 -5.42 -7.93
CA GLN A 222 51.99 -5.42 -8.34
C GLN A 222 52.80 -6.54 -7.69
N ALA A 223 52.45 -6.97 -6.47
CA ALA A 223 53.06 -8.13 -5.81
C ALA A 223 52.69 -9.42 -6.55
N VAL A 224 51.40 -9.65 -6.85
CA VAL A 224 50.93 -10.79 -7.66
C VAL A 224 51.69 -10.86 -8.99
N GLY A 225 51.78 -9.75 -9.74
CA GLY A 225 52.49 -9.72 -11.02
C GLY A 225 53.97 -10.09 -10.91
N ARG A 226 54.70 -9.51 -9.92
CA ARG A 226 56.12 -9.82 -9.67
C ARG A 226 56.33 -11.29 -9.28
N LEU A 227 55.43 -11.84 -8.46
CA LEU A 227 55.51 -13.22 -7.99
C LEU A 227 55.23 -14.22 -9.11
N THR A 228 54.27 -13.95 -9.99
CA THR A 228 54.04 -14.76 -11.20
C THR A 228 55.32 -14.88 -12.04
N SER A 229 55.96 -13.76 -12.38
CA SER A 229 57.20 -13.77 -13.17
C SER A 229 58.35 -14.49 -12.45
N ARG A 230 58.50 -14.29 -11.12
CA ARG A 230 59.52 -14.99 -10.31
C ARG A 230 59.28 -16.51 -10.31
N MET A 231 58.03 -16.95 -10.19
CA MET A 231 57.67 -18.37 -10.22
C MET A 231 57.93 -19.02 -11.60
N GLU A 232 57.72 -18.29 -12.70
CA GLU A 232 58.08 -18.75 -14.05
C GLU A 232 59.60 -18.89 -14.21
N GLU A 233 60.37 -17.90 -13.74
CA GLU A 233 61.85 -17.95 -13.75
C GLU A 233 62.38 -19.15 -12.94
N LEU A 234 61.82 -19.41 -11.75
CA LEU A 234 62.19 -20.54 -10.90
C LEU A 234 61.85 -21.89 -11.55
N LYS A 235 60.68 -22.02 -12.20
CA LYS A 235 60.33 -23.22 -12.99
C LYS A 235 61.32 -23.47 -14.13
N LEU A 236 61.72 -22.43 -14.86
CA LEU A 236 62.72 -22.52 -15.93
C LEU A 236 64.11 -22.91 -15.38
N LYS A 237 64.51 -22.39 -14.22
CA LYS A 237 65.75 -22.80 -13.53
C LYS A 237 65.73 -24.27 -13.13
N ILE A 238 64.61 -24.79 -12.60
CA ILE A 238 64.46 -26.21 -12.27
C ILE A 238 64.64 -27.07 -13.53
N ALA A 239 63.92 -26.77 -14.61
CA ALA A 239 64.05 -27.52 -15.88
C ALA A 239 65.50 -27.48 -16.44
N GLY A 240 66.18 -26.34 -16.32
CA GLY A 240 67.59 -26.20 -16.71
C GLY A 240 68.57 -26.98 -15.83
N LEU A 241 68.30 -27.10 -14.52
CA LEU A 241 69.08 -27.92 -13.59
C LEU A 241 68.84 -29.41 -13.82
N GLU A 242 67.59 -29.82 -14.08
CA GLU A 242 67.24 -31.19 -14.45
C GLU A 242 67.93 -31.63 -15.74
N ALA A 243 67.93 -30.78 -16.78
CA ALA A 243 68.63 -31.08 -18.02
C ALA A 243 70.15 -31.27 -17.81
N LYS A 244 70.77 -30.44 -16.96
CA LYS A 244 72.20 -30.55 -16.61
C LYS A 244 72.51 -31.79 -15.76
N GLY A 245 71.68 -32.09 -14.76
CA GLY A 245 71.77 -33.29 -13.94
C GLY A 245 71.63 -34.56 -14.77
N LEU A 246 70.65 -34.60 -15.68
CA LEU A 246 70.43 -35.72 -16.61
C LEU A 246 71.61 -35.90 -17.57
N ALA A 247 72.19 -34.82 -18.09
CA ALA A 247 73.38 -34.87 -18.95
C ALA A 247 74.61 -35.41 -18.18
N ALA A 248 74.84 -34.94 -16.95
CA ALA A 248 75.91 -35.43 -16.09
C ALA A 248 75.71 -36.91 -15.70
N ALA A 249 74.49 -37.32 -15.34
CA ALA A 249 74.16 -38.71 -15.03
C ALA A 249 74.34 -39.65 -16.23
N ARG A 250 73.97 -39.20 -17.45
CA ARG A 250 74.26 -39.92 -18.70
C ARG A 250 75.75 -40.08 -18.93
N ALA A 251 76.55 -39.03 -18.72
CA ALA A 251 78.01 -39.11 -18.81
C ALA A 251 78.59 -40.11 -17.80
N VAL A 252 78.15 -40.10 -16.53
CA VAL A 252 78.54 -41.11 -15.51
C VAL A 252 78.22 -42.53 -15.98
N ALA A 253 77.05 -42.75 -16.59
CA ALA A 253 76.68 -44.06 -17.13
C ALA A 253 77.58 -44.48 -18.30
N THR A 254 77.89 -43.58 -19.24
CA THR A 254 78.83 -43.84 -20.35
C THR A 254 80.23 -44.21 -19.84
N PHE A 255 80.79 -43.44 -18.90
CA PHE A 255 82.09 -43.74 -18.28
C PHE A 255 82.07 -45.02 -17.42
N THR A 256 80.91 -45.48 -16.96
CA THR A 256 80.79 -46.73 -16.20
C THR A 256 80.71 -47.97 -17.09
N GLY A 257 80.35 -47.82 -18.38
CA GLY A 257 80.39 -48.89 -19.38
C GLY A 257 81.76 -49.11 -20.02
N MET A 258 82.74 -48.24 -19.75
CA MET A 258 84.12 -48.36 -20.22
C MET A 258 84.94 -49.14 -19.18
N ILE A 259 85.34 -50.37 -19.53
CA ILE A 259 86.02 -51.32 -18.65
C ILE A 259 87.53 -50.98 -18.56
N GLU A 260 88.06 -51.02 -17.33
CA GLU A 260 89.49 -51.08 -16.98
C GLU A 260 90.41 -49.92 -17.41
N GLU A 261 90.35 -48.79 -16.68
CA GLU A 261 91.54 -47.95 -16.43
C GLU A 261 91.35 -47.07 -15.18
N GLU A 262 92.29 -47.06 -14.23
CA GLU A 262 92.27 -46.17 -13.04
C GLU A 262 92.16 -44.68 -13.43
N ARG A 263 92.65 -44.32 -14.62
CA ARG A 263 92.60 -42.97 -15.21
C ARG A 263 91.21 -42.33 -15.30
N TYR A 264 90.13 -43.12 -15.31
CA TYR A 264 88.76 -42.60 -15.41
C TYR A 264 88.05 -42.47 -14.05
N ALA A 265 88.65 -42.95 -12.96
CA ALA A 265 88.07 -42.89 -11.62
C ALA A 265 87.87 -41.44 -11.14
N ASP A 266 88.84 -40.57 -11.39
CA ASP A 266 88.77 -39.14 -11.01
C ASP A 266 87.67 -38.40 -11.79
N ILE A 267 87.60 -38.61 -13.11
CA ILE A 267 86.57 -38.00 -13.98
C ILE A 267 85.17 -38.45 -13.55
N LYS A 268 84.99 -39.75 -13.26
CA LYS A 268 83.73 -40.29 -12.74
C LYS A 268 83.37 -39.71 -11.37
N THR A 269 84.36 -39.48 -10.51
CA THR A 269 84.17 -38.88 -9.18
C THR A 269 83.74 -37.41 -9.28
N GLU A 270 84.36 -36.62 -10.16
CA GLU A 270 83.95 -35.23 -10.42
C GLU A 270 82.56 -35.14 -11.05
N LEU A 271 82.22 -36.03 -11.98
CA LEU A 271 80.85 -36.09 -12.54
C LEU A 271 79.80 -36.48 -11.49
N LEU A 272 80.12 -37.39 -10.57
CA LEU A 272 79.23 -37.73 -9.45
C LEU A 272 79.05 -36.56 -8.48
N LYS A 273 80.12 -35.82 -8.16
CA LYS A 273 80.03 -34.56 -7.39
C LYS A 273 79.11 -33.56 -8.09
N ALA A 274 79.27 -33.38 -9.40
CA ALA A 274 78.42 -32.47 -10.18
C ALA A 274 76.94 -32.89 -10.18
N VAL A 275 76.62 -34.19 -10.30
CA VAL A 275 75.24 -34.70 -10.18
C VAL A 275 74.64 -34.35 -8.80
N VAL A 276 75.39 -34.61 -7.72
CA VAL A 276 74.94 -34.28 -6.34
C VAL A 276 74.77 -32.76 -6.16
N GLU A 277 75.64 -31.95 -6.76
CA GLU A 277 75.54 -30.49 -6.73
C GLU A 277 74.33 -29.97 -7.51
N TYR A 278 74.00 -30.56 -8.66
CA TYR A 278 72.80 -30.20 -9.43
C TYR A 278 71.50 -30.60 -8.70
N GLU A 279 71.44 -31.77 -8.07
CA GLU A 279 70.28 -32.18 -7.26
C GLU A 279 70.11 -31.28 -6.02
N LYS A 280 71.21 -30.90 -5.35
CA LYS A 280 71.14 -29.94 -4.25
C LYS A 280 70.61 -28.58 -4.71
N LYS A 281 71.17 -28.01 -5.78
CA LYS A 281 70.70 -26.74 -6.37
C LYS A 281 69.24 -26.82 -6.83
N LYS A 282 68.79 -27.97 -7.34
CA LYS A 282 67.40 -28.20 -7.70
C LYS A 282 66.49 -28.18 -6.46
N ALA A 283 66.88 -28.84 -5.37
CA ALA A 283 66.13 -28.82 -4.12
C ALA A 283 66.03 -27.40 -3.52
N ASP A 284 67.13 -26.63 -3.55
CA ASP A 284 67.16 -25.24 -3.08
C ASP A 284 66.17 -24.36 -3.90
N VAL A 285 66.20 -24.45 -5.23
CA VAL A 285 65.29 -23.69 -6.13
C VAL A 285 63.83 -24.18 -6.02
N GLN A 286 63.60 -25.46 -5.74
CA GLN A 286 62.25 -25.98 -5.42
C GLN A 286 61.72 -25.38 -4.11
N GLY A 287 62.56 -25.24 -3.09
CA GLY A 287 62.22 -24.53 -1.85
C GLY A 287 61.82 -23.08 -2.10
N GLU A 288 62.58 -22.35 -2.91
CA GLU A 288 62.23 -20.98 -3.34
C GLU A 288 60.89 -20.92 -4.10
N LEU A 289 60.62 -21.89 -4.99
CA LEU A 289 59.37 -21.95 -5.73
C LEU A 289 58.17 -22.21 -4.81
N SER A 290 58.31 -23.07 -3.81
CA SER A 290 57.27 -23.30 -2.80
C SER A 290 57.02 -22.05 -1.95
N ALA A 291 58.06 -21.33 -1.52
CA ALA A 291 57.92 -20.07 -0.80
C ALA A 291 57.20 -19.00 -1.65
N ALA A 292 57.66 -18.78 -2.89
CA ALA A 292 57.03 -17.83 -3.82
C ALA A 292 55.57 -18.19 -4.15
N SER A 293 55.21 -19.48 -4.17
CA SER A 293 53.82 -19.94 -4.35
C SER A 293 52.94 -19.60 -3.14
N GLY A 294 53.49 -19.65 -1.92
CA GLY A 294 52.81 -19.21 -0.70
C GLY A 294 52.60 -17.69 -0.67
N GLU A 295 53.65 -16.93 -1.00
CA GLU A 295 53.60 -15.47 -1.17
C GLU A 295 52.56 -15.06 -2.23
N TYR A 296 52.52 -15.75 -3.38
CA TYR A 296 51.55 -15.48 -4.45
C TYR A 296 50.11 -15.65 -3.96
N ARG A 297 49.82 -16.75 -3.24
CA ARG A 297 48.47 -17.02 -2.73
C ARG A 297 48.02 -15.94 -1.75
N LEU A 298 48.90 -15.54 -0.82
CA LEU A 298 48.64 -14.47 0.13
C LEU A 298 48.32 -13.15 -0.61
N ALA A 299 49.13 -12.79 -1.61
CA ALA A 299 48.92 -11.57 -2.40
C ALA A 299 47.59 -11.60 -3.19
N GLU A 300 47.14 -12.77 -3.66
CA GLU A 300 45.85 -12.93 -4.33
C GLU A 300 44.66 -12.79 -3.35
N GLU A 301 44.77 -13.36 -2.14
CA GLU A 301 43.79 -13.21 -1.05
C GLU A 301 43.69 -11.72 -0.62
N MET A 302 44.81 -11.05 -0.39
CA MET A 302 44.86 -9.61 -0.08
C MET A 302 44.25 -8.74 -1.17
N ARG A 303 44.51 -9.03 -2.45
CA ARG A 303 43.93 -8.30 -3.59
C ARG A 303 42.40 -8.44 -3.65
N LYS A 304 41.87 -9.62 -3.34
CA LYS A 304 40.42 -9.87 -3.28
C LYS A 304 39.78 -9.07 -2.13
N ALA A 305 40.37 -9.14 -0.94
CA ALA A 305 39.92 -8.37 0.23
C ALA A 305 39.91 -6.85 -0.05
N ALA A 306 41.00 -6.31 -0.61
CA ALA A 306 41.09 -4.89 -0.97
C ALA A 306 40.03 -4.48 -2.03
N SER A 307 39.73 -5.36 -3.00
CA SER A 307 38.69 -5.10 -4.00
C SER A 307 37.28 -5.12 -3.41
N GLU A 308 36.98 -5.95 -2.41
CA GLU A 308 35.68 -5.94 -1.75
C GLU A 308 35.56 -4.77 -0.77
N PHE A 309 36.62 -4.45 -0.01
CA PHE A 309 36.68 -3.28 0.87
C PHE A 309 36.36 -1.97 0.11
N ALA A 310 36.85 -1.81 -1.13
CA ALA A 310 36.56 -0.66 -1.97
C ALA A 310 35.11 -0.64 -2.53
N ARG A 311 34.44 -1.80 -2.64
CA ARG A 311 33.11 -1.94 -3.25
C ARG A 311 31.97 -1.92 -2.25
N LEU A 312 32.16 -2.50 -1.07
CA LEU A 312 31.12 -2.67 -0.06
C LEU A 312 30.51 -1.34 0.41
N PRO A 313 31.28 -0.27 0.73
CA PRO A 313 30.71 1.03 1.12
C PRO A 313 29.74 1.58 0.06
N GLY A 314 30.15 1.60 -1.22
CA GLY A 314 29.29 2.06 -2.31
C GLY A 314 28.08 1.16 -2.61
N ARG A 315 28.02 -0.07 -2.08
CA ARG A 315 26.80 -0.91 -2.09
C ARG A 315 25.91 -0.58 -0.89
N MET A 316 26.50 -0.44 0.29
CA MET A 316 25.83 -0.05 1.54
C MET A 316 25.16 1.33 1.39
N ASP A 317 25.86 2.32 0.86
CA ASP A 317 25.32 3.67 0.60
C ASP A 317 24.05 3.60 -0.26
N ARG A 318 24.05 2.80 -1.33
CA ARG A 318 22.89 2.64 -2.21
C ARG A 318 21.70 1.97 -1.50
N LEU A 319 21.96 0.97 -0.66
CA LEU A 319 20.92 0.35 0.18
C LEU A 319 20.38 1.35 1.22
N GLN A 320 21.24 2.12 1.89
CA GLN A 320 20.82 3.17 2.83
C GLN A 320 19.96 4.25 2.15
N HIS A 321 20.30 4.66 0.92
CA HIS A 321 19.45 5.58 0.15
C HIS A 321 18.09 4.94 -0.20
N SER A 322 18.06 3.66 -0.58
CA SER A 322 16.81 2.93 -0.82
C SER A 322 15.95 2.80 0.44
N ILE A 323 16.55 2.54 1.61
CA ILE A 323 15.84 2.46 2.90
C ILE A 323 15.22 3.81 3.27
N ARG A 324 15.95 4.93 3.04
CA ARG A 324 15.42 6.29 3.24
C ARG A 324 14.29 6.65 2.27
N ALA A 325 14.28 6.10 1.05
CA ALA A 325 13.16 6.27 0.13
C ALA A 325 11.90 5.59 0.69
N PHE A 326 12.00 4.34 1.15
CA PHE A 326 10.91 3.65 1.85
C PHE A 326 10.42 4.41 3.09
N ASP A 327 11.29 5.07 3.87
CA ASP A 327 10.86 5.92 4.99
C ASP A 327 9.97 7.10 4.56
N SER A 328 10.24 7.70 3.40
CA SER A 328 9.40 8.77 2.84
C SER A 328 8.08 8.22 2.32
N GLU A 329 8.11 7.15 1.53
CA GLU A 329 6.92 6.51 0.94
C GLU A 329 5.97 6.01 2.04
N LEU A 330 6.50 5.32 3.07
CA LEU A 330 5.72 4.87 4.22
C LEU A 330 5.09 6.02 5.00
N LYS A 331 5.79 7.16 5.12
CA LYS A 331 5.22 8.35 5.78
C LYS A 331 4.04 8.90 4.97
N ASP A 332 4.20 9.04 3.66
CA ASP A 332 3.16 9.60 2.80
C ASP A 332 1.93 8.67 2.72
N GLU A 333 2.12 7.35 2.60
CA GLU A 333 1.00 6.39 2.62
C GLU A 333 0.30 6.30 3.97
N ARG A 334 1.03 6.39 5.10
CA ARG A 334 0.42 6.48 6.44
C ARG A 334 -0.38 7.77 6.61
N GLU A 335 0.13 8.91 6.13
CA GLU A 335 -0.65 10.16 6.14
C GLU A 335 -1.91 10.06 5.27
N ARG A 336 -1.86 9.35 4.13
CA ARG A 336 -3.03 9.06 3.30
C ARG A 336 -4.02 8.17 4.05
N LEU A 337 -3.56 7.10 4.69
CA LEU A 337 -4.39 6.20 5.50
C LEU A 337 -5.11 6.97 6.62
N GLU A 338 -4.40 7.81 7.39
CA GLU A 338 -5.02 8.65 8.44
C GLU A 338 -6.05 9.65 7.90
N ARG A 339 -5.87 10.16 6.67
CA ARG A 339 -6.87 11.02 6.01
C ARG A 339 -8.10 10.21 5.61
N THR A 340 -7.92 9.02 5.04
CA THR A 340 -8.99 8.10 4.67
C THR A 340 -9.77 7.63 5.90
N GLU A 341 -9.10 7.26 6.99
CA GLU A 341 -9.76 6.87 8.25
C GLU A 341 -10.57 8.01 8.87
N ARG A 342 -10.05 9.25 8.85
CA ARG A 342 -10.80 10.43 9.31
C ARG A 342 -12.03 10.70 8.43
N SER A 343 -11.92 10.53 7.11
CA SER A 343 -13.05 10.66 6.19
C SER A 343 -14.09 9.57 6.42
N LEU A 344 -13.68 8.31 6.56
CA LEU A 344 -14.54 7.18 6.87
C LEU A 344 -15.27 7.39 8.20
N LYS A 345 -14.56 7.82 9.25
CA LYS A 345 -15.16 8.14 10.55
C LYS A 345 -16.22 9.25 10.44
N ARG A 346 -15.97 10.32 9.67
CA ARG A 346 -16.96 11.38 9.44
C ARG A 346 -18.20 10.88 8.68
N ALA A 347 -18.01 10.03 7.66
CA ALA A 347 -19.11 9.46 6.88
C ALA A 347 -20.00 8.50 7.69
N VAL A 348 -19.40 7.76 8.63
CA VAL A 348 -20.10 6.79 9.50
C VAL A 348 -20.73 7.45 10.73
N GLU A 349 -19.97 8.24 11.51
CA GLU A 349 -20.35 8.68 12.87
C GLU A 349 -20.80 10.15 12.96
N GLY A 350 -20.34 11.01 12.05
CA GLY A 350 -20.45 12.47 12.18
C GLY A 350 -21.46 13.10 11.24
N ASP A 351 -20.97 13.93 10.32
CA ASP A 351 -21.79 14.73 9.41
C ASP A 351 -22.37 13.96 8.22
N GLY A 352 -22.07 12.67 8.07
CA GLY A 352 -22.45 11.89 6.89
C GLY A 352 -23.96 11.64 6.74
N LYS A 353 -24.73 11.60 7.84
CA LYS A 353 -26.20 11.40 7.75
C LYS A 353 -26.89 12.67 7.25
N PRO A 354 -27.87 12.57 6.33
CA PRO A 354 -28.78 13.66 6.01
C PRO A 354 -29.45 14.21 7.28
N GLN A 355 -29.43 15.53 7.47
CA GLN A 355 -30.07 16.19 8.61
C GLN A 355 -30.90 17.38 8.12
N VAL A 356 -32.20 17.35 8.44
CA VAL A 356 -33.15 18.45 8.21
C VAL A 356 -32.97 19.51 9.29
N TYR A 357 -33.06 20.78 8.92
CA TYR A 357 -33.11 21.88 9.90
C TYR A 357 -34.48 21.96 10.58
N ASP A 358 -34.50 22.13 11.90
CA ASP A 358 -35.72 22.24 12.73
C ASP A 358 -36.68 21.04 12.57
N ASP A 359 -36.13 19.90 12.11
CA ASP A 359 -36.81 18.63 11.85
C ASP A 359 -38.15 18.76 11.10
N LYS A 360 -38.25 19.74 10.18
CA LYS A 360 -39.49 20.06 9.44
C LYS A 360 -39.31 20.10 7.94
N ILE A 361 -40.33 19.59 7.25
CA ILE A 361 -40.48 19.64 5.80
C ILE A 361 -41.82 20.30 5.51
N GLU A 362 -41.77 21.52 4.96
CA GLU A 362 -42.97 22.30 4.65
C GLU A 362 -43.54 21.86 3.30
N VAL A 363 -44.82 21.49 3.24
CA VAL A 363 -45.53 21.10 2.02
C VAL A 363 -46.48 22.21 1.60
N PHE A 364 -46.35 22.65 0.35
CA PHE A 364 -47.16 23.70 -0.27
C PHE A 364 -47.96 23.12 -1.44
N SER A 365 -49.17 23.62 -1.65
CA SER A 365 -49.78 23.61 -2.98
C SER A 365 -49.04 24.60 -3.90
N VAL A 366 -48.99 24.31 -5.20
CA VAL A 366 -48.28 25.11 -6.20
C VAL A 366 -49.28 25.91 -7.03
N GLU A 367 -49.07 27.22 -7.11
CA GLU A 367 -49.80 28.10 -8.03
C GLU A 367 -48.86 28.62 -9.12
N ILE A 368 -49.19 28.34 -10.38
CA ILE A 368 -48.43 28.81 -11.53
C ILE A 368 -48.90 30.21 -11.90
N SER A 369 -48.04 31.21 -11.68
CA SER A 369 -48.36 32.60 -12.03
C SER A 369 -47.95 32.93 -13.46
N ALA A 370 -48.96 33.19 -14.29
CA ALA A 370 -48.79 33.78 -15.61
C ALA A 370 -48.50 35.30 -15.55
N ARG A 371 -47.48 35.74 -14.81
CA ARG A 371 -47.08 37.16 -14.86
C ARG A 371 -46.53 37.49 -16.24
N HIS A 372 -47.20 38.45 -16.88
CA HIS A 372 -46.99 38.82 -18.26
C HIS A 372 -45.69 39.59 -18.46
N GLY A 373 -45.09 39.45 -19.64
CA GLY A 373 -44.20 40.46 -20.18
C GLY A 373 -44.95 41.78 -20.39
N THR A 374 -44.27 42.89 -20.05
CA THR A 374 -44.55 44.27 -20.51
C THR A 374 -45.96 44.82 -20.30
N GLY A 375 -46.19 45.43 -19.14
CA GLY A 375 -46.90 46.70 -19.02
C GLY A 375 -45.88 47.77 -18.58
N MET A 376 -45.84 48.90 -19.26
CA MET A 376 -44.83 49.97 -19.08
C MET A 376 -44.86 50.64 -17.70
#